data_AF-A0AAN5HYK6-F1
#
_entry.id   AF-A0AAN5HYK6-F1
#
_cell.length_a   1.000
_cell.length_b   1.000
_cell.length_c   1.000
_cell.angle_alpha   90.00
_cell.angle_beta   90.00
_cell.angle_gamma   90.00
#
_symmetry.space_group_name_H-M   'P 1'
#
loop_
_entity.id
_entity.type
_entity.pdbx_description
1 polymer ?
#
loop_
_entity_poly.entity_id
_entity_poly.type
_entity_poly.pdbx_seq_one_letter_code
_entity_poly.pdbx_strand_id
1 'polypeptide(L)'
;MQLSWVLFLLLWVTLAHSYKILVFTPRFSQSINNFMGNIADSLVDAGHNVTTLIPIINPLIREGTFKTNKIYVQMTGEVKKMTESIKFHEKNIFDWDDYDITEAVAFGDYFCKWSSAQCKGVLDEPGLIERLREERYDVMFVENFETCGVALSHLIKPNALITSSSSFPLAYEYGEFGMESALSYNPSWMVPRLDVHSMASRFWNLYAEALFLLTWHESRNQITNIFRDRFGADYPSITEISSYAAFTFINSEPLIDYATPTLNRIHYIGGIGAREPKKLVGDLDRFLSLRPKSVLMSFGTVTMANTMPLDVKQSIVKTFARFPDVTFLWKYEKPEDDFAKAALASTPNLQMLPFMPQNDLLADDRLTAFITHSGMASTMETALRGKPGLFIPMMGDQFRNAGMMEKNGLGKFFDKRNLDETDKFYDAIKDLLENQSYHKNALHISAMMKKKPFSAKEIMIKYVEFAAEFGPSPSLRPLSYDMTWIAYYNADIFLAFIAAVLLSTYVIFRILSCLFRMTFVVVKAK
;
A
#
# COMPACT_ATOMS: atom_id res chain seq x y z
N MET A 1 -24.30 -41.10 -32.64
CA MET A 1 -24.66 -39.79 -32.02
C MET A 1 -24.09 -39.58 -30.62
N GLN A 2 -23.80 -40.60 -29.79
CA GLN A 2 -23.29 -40.37 -28.41
C GLN A 2 -21.78 -40.07 -28.31
N LEU A 3 -20.96 -40.66 -29.17
CA LEU A 3 -19.49 -40.46 -29.14
C LEU A 3 -19.07 -39.03 -29.54
N SER A 4 -19.82 -38.39 -30.43
CA SER A 4 -19.58 -37.01 -30.86
C SER A 4 -19.81 -36.01 -29.74
N TRP A 5 -20.82 -36.21 -28.89
CA TRP A 5 -21.06 -35.36 -27.72
C TRP A 5 -19.97 -35.54 -26.65
N VAL A 6 -19.48 -36.76 -26.45
CA VAL A 6 -18.37 -37.03 -25.52
C VAL A 6 -17.06 -36.42 -26.03
N LEU A 7 -16.76 -36.53 -27.33
CA LEU A 7 -15.60 -35.88 -27.94
C LEU A 7 -15.71 -34.35 -27.92
N PHE A 8 -16.91 -33.80 -28.12
CA PHE A 8 -17.15 -32.37 -28.03
C PHE A 8 -17.01 -31.86 -26.59
N LEU A 9 -17.50 -32.62 -25.60
CA LEU A 9 -17.29 -32.34 -24.17
C LEU A 9 -15.81 -32.47 -23.77
N LEU A 10 -15.09 -33.47 -24.27
CA LEU A 10 -13.65 -33.63 -24.04
C LEU A 10 -12.84 -32.49 -24.67
N LEU A 11 -13.24 -32.01 -25.86
CA LEU A 11 -12.65 -30.83 -26.50
C LEU A 11 -12.87 -29.55 -25.68
N TRP A 12 -14.03 -29.42 -25.04
CA TRP A 12 -14.30 -28.30 -24.12
C TRP A 12 -13.53 -28.41 -22.80
N VAL A 13 -13.33 -29.64 -22.29
CA VAL A 13 -12.51 -29.89 -21.09
C VAL A 13 -11.03 -29.61 -21.38
N THR A 14 -10.53 -29.83 -22.60
CA THR A 14 -9.16 -29.47 -22.98
C THR A 14 -8.92 -27.98 -23.21
N LEU A 15 -9.98 -27.16 -23.29
CA LEU A 15 -9.87 -25.70 -23.50
C LEU A 15 -9.91 -24.89 -22.19
N ALA A 16 -10.28 -25.49 -21.06
CA ALA A 16 -10.20 -24.84 -19.76
C ALA A 16 -8.82 -25.08 -19.14
N HIS A 17 -7.84 -24.25 -19.51
CA HIS A 17 -6.51 -24.29 -18.90
C HIS A 17 -6.59 -23.74 -17.47
N SER A 18 -6.42 -24.59 -16.47
CA SER A 18 -6.43 -24.20 -15.06
C SER A 18 -5.01 -24.24 -14.52
N TYR A 19 -4.44 -23.08 -14.25
CA TYR A 19 -3.14 -22.96 -13.61
C TYR A 19 -3.25 -23.23 -12.11
N LYS A 20 -2.17 -23.77 -11.54
CA LYS A 20 -2.03 -24.01 -10.12
C LYS A 20 -1.26 -22.85 -9.49
N ILE A 21 -1.93 -22.07 -8.65
CA ILE A 21 -1.40 -20.81 -8.14
C ILE A 21 -1.30 -20.87 -6.62
N LEU A 22 -0.13 -20.51 -6.09
CA LEU A 22 0.11 -20.34 -4.67
C LEU A 22 0.07 -18.84 -4.32
N VAL A 23 -0.80 -18.44 -3.41
CA VAL A 23 -0.83 -17.08 -2.86
C VAL A 23 -0.31 -17.10 -1.43
N PHE A 24 0.69 -16.27 -1.12
CA PHE A 24 1.18 -16.08 0.23
C PHE A 24 0.53 -14.85 0.86
N THR A 25 -0.20 -15.00 1.96
CA THR A 25 -0.86 -13.88 2.65
C THR A 25 -0.74 -13.99 4.17
N PRO A 26 0.24 -13.32 4.79
CA PRO A 26 0.37 -13.31 6.23
C PRO A 26 -0.77 -12.49 6.86
N ARG A 27 -1.45 -13.06 7.86
CA ARG A 27 -2.54 -12.39 8.58
C ARG A 27 -1.99 -11.50 9.68
N PHE A 28 -1.49 -10.32 9.32
CA PHE A 28 -1.06 -9.30 10.28
C PHE A 28 -1.82 -7.97 10.15
N SER A 29 -2.20 -7.60 8.91
CA SER A 29 -2.95 -6.38 8.60
C SER A 29 -4.18 -6.72 7.76
N GLN A 30 -5.31 -6.08 8.07
CA GLN A 30 -6.56 -6.30 7.34
C GLN A 30 -6.48 -5.78 5.89
N SER A 31 -5.74 -4.69 5.63
CA SER A 31 -5.63 -4.12 4.28
C SER A 31 -4.90 -5.05 3.32
N ILE A 32 -3.72 -5.55 3.71
CA ILE A 32 -2.92 -6.49 2.94
C ILE A 32 -3.66 -7.80 2.74
N ASN A 33 -4.24 -8.33 3.81
CA ASN A 33 -4.99 -9.57 3.74
C ASN A 33 -6.25 -9.46 2.84
N ASN A 34 -6.92 -8.31 2.82
CA ASN A 34 -8.01 -8.05 1.86
C ASN A 34 -7.49 -7.93 0.43
N PHE A 35 -6.38 -7.23 0.21
CA PHE A 35 -5.80 -7.07 -1.13
C PHE A 35 -5.39 -8.42 -1.74
N MET A 36 -4.57 -9.19 -1.02
CA MET A 36 -4.13 -10.51 -1.44
C MET A 36 -5.29 -11.51 -1.52
N GLY A 37 -6.26 -11.41 -0.61
CA GLY A 37 -7.45 -12.24 -0.63
C GLY A 37 -8.35 -11.99 -1.85
N ASN A 38 -8.54 -10.73 -2.26
CA ASN A 38 -9.29 -10.39 -3.46
C ASN A 38 -8.57 -10.81 -4.75
N ILE A 39 -7.23 -10.78 -4.78
CA ILE A 39 -6.43 -11.37 -5.86
C ILE A 39 -6.71 -12.87 -5.94
N ALA A 40 -6.57 -13.57 -4.81
CA ALA A 40 -6.74 -15.02 -4.76
C ALA A 40 -8.17 -15.45 -5.16
N ASP A 41 -9.19 -14.80 -4.62
CA ASP A 41 -10.59 -15.05 -4.98
C ASP A 41 -10.87 -14.73 -6.47
N SER A 42 -10.25 -13.69 -7.02
CA SER A 42 -10.40 -13.33 -8.44
C SER A 42 -9.79 -14.35 -9.39
N LEU A 43 -8.69 -15.00 -8.99
CA LEU A 43 -8.05 -16.07 -9.73
C LEU A 43 -8.87 -17.37 -9.68
N VAL A 44 -9.51 -17.66 -8.53
CA VAL A 44 -10.50 -18.76 -8.46
C VAL A 44 -11.68 -18.50 -9.39
N ASP A 45 -12.20 -17.26 -9.39
CA ASP A 45 -13.29 -16.86 -10.30
C ASP A 45 -12.91 -16.95 -11.78
N ALA A 46 -11.61 -16.91 -12.10
CA ALA A 46 -11.09 -17.10 -13.45
C ALA A 46 -10.95 -18.60 -13.83
N GLY A 47 -11.21 -19.53 -12.91
CA GLY A 47 -11.14 -20.97 -13.13
C GLY A 47 -9.81 -21.61 -12.76
N HIS A 48 -8.91 -20.91 -12.06
CA HIS A 48 -7.63 -21.45 -11.62
C HIS A 48 -7.73 -22.20 -10.29
N ASN A 49 -6.82 -23.16 -10.08
CA ASN A 49 -6.68 -23.85 -8.81
C ASN A 49 -5.77 -23.04 -7.88
N VAL A 50 -6.38 -22.36 -6.91
CA VAL A 50 -5.65 -21.44 -6.03
C VAL A 50 -5.57 -22.00 -4.61
N THR A 51 -4.33 -22.11 -4.12
CA THR A 51 -4.02 -22.41 -2.73
C THR A 51 -3.45 -21.15 -2.06
N THR A 52 -3.91 -20.86 -0.86
CA THR A 52 -3.43 -19.72 -0.07
C THR A 52 -2.69 -20.22 1.18
N LEU A 53 -1.42 -19.88 1.30
CA LEU A 53 -0.62 -20.08 2.51
C LEU A 53 -0.81 -18.88 3.43
N ILE A 54 -1.29 -19.14 4.65
CA ILE A 54 -1.74 -18.14 5.62
C ILE A 54 -1.01 -18.33 6.96
N PRO A 55 0.18 -17.73 7.11
CA PRO A 55 0.78 -17.58 8.43
C PRO A 55 -0.05 -16.62 9.29
N ILE A 56 -0.52 -17.09 10.43
CA ILE A 56 -1.29 -16.27 11.38
C ILE A 56 -0.30 -15.51 12.25
N ILE A 57 -0.32 -14.18 12.16
CA ILE A 57 0.52 -13.28 12.95
C ILE A 57 -0.33 -12.55 14.00
N ASN A 58 -1.52 -12.09 13.60
CA ASN A 58 -2.52 -11.48 14.47
C ASN A 58 -3.87 -12.19 14.28
N PRO A 59 -4.40 -12.85 15.33
CA PRO A 59 -5.63 -13.62 15.22
C PRO A 59 -6.88 -12.74 15.08
N LEU A 60 -6.81 -11.44 15.41
CA LEU A 60 -7.92 -10.50 15.32
C LEU A 60 -8.23 -10.09 13.87
N ILE A 61 -7.28 -10.25 12.96
CA ILE A 61 -7.45 -9.93 11.54
C ILE A 61 -8.36 -10.97 10.91
N ARG A 62 -9.41 -10.54 10.21
CA ARG A 62 -10.40 -11.44 9.60
C ARG A 62 -9.82 -12.16 8.39
N GLU A 63 -10.54 -13.15 7.87
CA GLU A 63 -10.16 -13.79 6.62
C GLU A 63 -10.28 -12.83 5.43
N GLY A 64 -9.32 -12.91 4.51
CA GLY A 64 -9.27 -12.06 3.31
C GLY A 64 -9.79 -12.77 2.05
N THR A 65 -9.64 -14.10 2.00
CA THR A 65 -10.10 -14.97 0.91
C THR A 65 -11.14 -15.95 1.42
N PHE A 66 -12.14 -16.22 0.58
CA PHE A 66 -13.25 -17.12 0.89
C PHE A 66 -13.40 -18.27 -0.09
N LYS A 67 -12.66 -18.26 -1.21
CA LYS A 67 -12.84 -19.22 -2.32
C LYS A 67 -11.67 -20.19 -2.50
N THR A 68 -10.54 -19.98 -1.84
CA THR A 68 -9.32 -20.76 -2.07
C THR A 68 -9.20 -21.98 -1.17
N ASN A 69 -8.31 -22.90 -1.55
CA ASN A 69 -7.79 -23.92 -0.64
C ASN A 69 -6.84 -23.24 0.37
N LYS A 70 -6.99 -23.48 1.67
CA LYS A 70 -6.25 -22.73 2.71
C LYS A 70 -5.28 -23.63 3.46
N ILE A 71 -4.04 -23.17 3.60
CA ILE A 71 -3.03 -23.78 4.46
C ILE A 71 -2.71 -22.75 5.56
N TYR A 72 -3.05 -23.06 6.80
CA TYR A 72 -2.75 -22.18 7.93
C TYR A 72 -1.48 -22.61 8.63
N VAL A 73 -0.58 -21.67 8.90
CA VAL A 73 0.51 -21.85 9.86
C VAL A 73 0.14 -21.09 11.12
N GLN A 74 0.02 -21.80 12.23
CA GLN A 74 -0.40 -21.21 13.50
C GLN A 74 0.69 -20.29 14.07
N MET A 75 0.29 -19.37 14.94
CA MET A 75 1.24 -18.50 15.65
C MET A 75 2.23 -19.35 16.46
N THR A 76 3.53 -19.02 16.36
CA THR A 76 4.53 -19.59 17.27
C THR A 76 4.30 -19.13 18.71
N GLY A 77 4.90 -19.82 19.68
CA GLY A 77 4.82 -19.40 21.08
C GLY A 77 5.43 -18.01 21.33
N GLU A 78 6.45 -17.65 20.56
CA GLU A 78 7.07 -16.31 20.57
C GLU A 78 6.09 -15.26 20.02
N VAL A 79 5.49 -15.51 18.86
CA VAL A 79 4.52 -14.61 18.24
C VAL A 79 3.32 -14.37 19.15
N LYS A 80 2.78 -15.41 19.81
CA LYS A 80 1.68 -15.26 20.78
C LYS A 80 2.06 -14.30 21.92
N LYS A 81 3.22 -14.51 22.54
CA LYS A 81 3.72 -13.65 23.63
C LYS A 81 3.92 -12.22 23.16
N MET A 82 4.49 -12.04 21.96
CA MET A 82 4.65 -10.72 21.35
C MET A 82 3.28 -10.06 21.16
N THR A 83 2.32 -10.77 20.55
CA THR A 83 0.96 -10.27 20.31
C THR A 83 0.24 -9.87 21.60
N GLU A 84 0.37 -10.66 22.66
CA GLU A 84 -0.16 -10.34 24.00
C GLU A 84 0.55 -9.12 24.62
N SER A 85 1.85 -8.96 24.36
CA SER A 85 2.64 -7.83 24.84
C SER A 85 2.55 -6.59 23.93
N ILE A 86 1.69 -6.59 22.89
CA ILE A 86 1.51 -5.44 22.00
C ILE A 86 0.95 -4.27 22.83
N LYS A 87 1.86 -3.42 23.31
CA LYS A 87 1.59 -2.12 23.93
C LYS A 87 1.10 -1.05 22.94
N PHE A 88 0.86 -1.38 21.67
CA PHE A 88 0.10 -0.49 20.77
C PHE A 88 -1.32 -0.18 21.28
N HIS A 89 -1.79 -0.88 22.31
CA HIS A 89 -3.01 -0.53 23.03
C HIS A 89 -2.79 0.47 24.18
N GLU A 90 -1.57 0.69 24.66
CA GLU A 90 -1.28 1.66 25.71
C GLU A 90 -1.16 3.10 25.17
N LYS A 91 -0.66 3.28 23.94
CA LYS A 91 -0.65 4.59 23.25
C LYS A 91 -1.66 4.59 22.11
N ASN A 92 -2.60 5.52 22.17
CA ASN A 92 -3.68 5.63 21.20
C ASN A 92 -3.16 6.06 19.83
N ILE A 93 -3.66 5.50 18.72
CA ILE A 93 -3.26 5.89 17.35
C ILE A 93 -3.52 7.39 17.09
N PHE A 94 -4.48 7.98 17.81
CA PHE A 94 -4.76 9.41 17.76
C PHE A 94 -3.61 10.26 18.33
N ASP A 95 -2.81 9.72 19.25
CA ASP A 95 -1.67 10.38 19.89
C ASP A 95 -0.32 10.03 19.23
N TRP A 96 -0.35 9.19 18.19
CA TRP A 96 0.84 8.77 17.44
C TRP A 96 1.39 9.90 16.58
N ASP A 97 2.70 10.16 16.65
CA ASP A 97 3.39 11.10 15.75
C ASP A 97 4.31 10.34 14.79
N ASP A 98 3.90 10.23 13.52
CA ASP A 98 4.68 9.53 12.49
C ASP A 98 6.04 10.20 12.21
N TYR A 99 6.23 11.48 12.58
CA TYR A 99 7.51 12.17 12.43
C TYR A 99 8.49 11.96 13.60
N ASP A 100 8.04 11.35 14.70
CA ASP A 100 8.93 11.03 15.82
C ASP A 100 9.80 9.82 15.47
N ILE A 101 11.10 10.07 15.33
CA ILE A 101 12.07 9.03 14.95
C ILE A 101 12.15 7.87 15.95
N THR A 102 12.01 8.16 17.24
CA THR A 102 12.07 7.16 18.30
C THR A 102 10.87 6.23 18.26
N GLU A 103 9.66 6.78 18.09
CA GLU A 103 8.43 6.00 17.95
C GLU A 103 8.44 5.18 16.65
N ALA A 104 8.82 5.81 15.55
CA ALA A 104 8.89 5.16 14.25
C ALA A 104 9.89 3.98 14.27
N VAL A 105 11.12 4.17 14.76
CA VAL A 105 12.14 3.10 14.80
C VAL A 105 11.74 1.97 15.77
N ALA A 106 11.19 2.30 16.94
CA ALA A 106 10.73 1.29 17.89
C ALA A 106 9.60 0.42 17.30
N PHE A 107 8.66 1.04 16.56
CA PHE A 107 7.61 0.31 15.85
C PHE A 107 8.17 -0.61 14.78
N GLY A 108 9.07 -0.10 13.94
CA GLY A 108 9.68 -0.87 12.87
C GLY A 108 10.46 -2.08 13.39
N ASP A 109 11.30 -1.91 14.42
CA ASP A 109 12.05 -3.00 15.05
C ASP A 109 11.11 -4.07 15.62
N TYR A 110 10.06 -3.65 16.34
CA TYR A 110 9.06 -4.55 16.89
C TYR A 110 8.36 -5.36 15.79
N PHE A 111 7.90 -4.69 14.73
CA PHE A 111 7.24 -5.34 13.61
C PHE A 111 8.19 -6.31 12.88
N CYS A 112 9.44 -5.91 12.63
CA CYS A 112 10.43 -6.76 11.97
C CYS A 112 10.66 -8.06 12.75
N LYS A 113 10.79 -7.97 14.08
CA LYS A 113 10.91 -9.14 14.97
C LYS A 113 9.66 -10.00 14.95
N TRP A 114 8.47 -9.38 14.99
CA TRP A 114 7.18 -10.07 14.99
C TRP A 114 6.98 -10.87 13.70
N SER A 115 7.27 -10.26 12.55
CA SER A 115 7.20 -10.92 11.24
C SER A 115 8.24 -12.03 11.12
N SER A 116 9.47 -11.76 11.53
CA SER A 116 10.58 -12.72 11.50
C SER A 116 10.31 -13.95 12.36
N ALA A 117 9.74 -13.77 13.55
CA ALA A 117 9.35 -14.86 14.44
C ALA A 117 8.27 -15.76 13.82
N GLN A 118 7.29 -15.19 13.11
CA GLN A 118 6.32 -16.01 12.39
C GLN A 118 6.92 -16.69 11.16
N CYS A 119 7.82 -16.01 10.43
CA CYS A 119 8.51 -16.61 9.30
C CYS A 119 9.30 -17.86 9.71
N LYS A 120 9.99 -17.83 10.85
CA LYS A 120 10.62 -19.04 11.44
C LYS A 120 9.59 -20.15 11.67
N GLY A 121 8.42 -19.80 12.22
CA GLY A 121 7.30 -20.74 12.38
C GLY A 121 6.84 -21.40 11.08
N VAL A 122 6.82 -20.65 9.96
CA VAL A 122 6.54 -21.21 8.63
C VAL A 122 7.61 -22.21 8.21
N LEU A 123 8.88 -21.90 8.45
CA LEU A 123 9.99 -22.80 8.12
C LEU A 123 10.05 -24.04 9.06
N ASP A 124 9.53 -23.91 10.29
CA ASP A 124 9.47 -25.00 11.28
C ASP A 124 8.27 -25.94 11.07
N GLU A 125 7.28 -25.53 10.27
CA GLU A 125 6.10 -26.35 10.00
C GLU A 125 6.49 -27.66 9.29
N PRO A 126 6.34 -28.84 9.94
CA PRO A 126 6.94 -30.07 9.46
C PRO A 126 6.48 -30.47 8.05
N GLY A 127 7.44 -30.63 7.14
CA GLY A 127 7.22 -31.04 5.75
C GLY A 127 6.46 -30.03 4.89
N LEU A 128 6.23 -28.79 5.37
CA LEU A 128 5.46 -27.81 4.62
C LEU A 128 6.14 -27.42 3.30
N ILE A 129 7.44 -27.13 3.34
CA ILE A 129 8.20 -26.66 2.19
C ILE A 129 8.28 -27.76 1.13
N GLU A 130 8.51 -29.00 1.55
CA GLU A 130 8.55 -30.18 0.68
C GLU A 130 7.20 -30.38 0.01
N ARG A 131 6.09 -30.35 0.77
CA ARG A 131 4.73 -30.43 0.20
C ARG A 131 4.49 -29.32 -0.82
N LEU A 132 4.78 -28.07 -0.49
CA LEU A 132 4.56 -26.94 -1.40
C LEU A 132 5.41 -27.03 -2.68
N ARG A 133 6.63 -27.55 -2.59
CA ARG A 133 7.50 -27.79 -3.75
C ARG A 133 6.99 -28.94 -4.62
N GLU A 134 6.52 -30.02 -4.01
CA GLU A 134 5.96 -31.19 -4.70
C GLU A 134 4.68 -30.86 -5.47
N GLU A 135 3.91 -29.87 -5.00
CA GLU A 135 2.72 -29.39 -5.68
C GLU A 135 3.01 -28.77 -7.07
N ARG A 136 4.26 -28.32 -7.34
CA ARG A 136 4.69 -27.72 -8.62
C ARG A 136 3.76 -26.61 -9.12
N TYR A 137 3.71 -25.52 -8.37
CA TYR A 137 2.89 -24.35 -8.73
C TYR A 137 3.41 -23.65 -9.99
N ASP A 138 2.50 -23.26 -10.87
CA ASP A 138 2.82 -22.47 -12.06
C ASP A 138 3.18 -21.03 -11.67
N VAL A 139 2.46 -20.47 -10.69
CA VAL A 139 2.70 -19.12 -10.20
C VAL A 139 2.69 -19.11 -8.68
N MET A 140 3.64 -18.37 -8.08
CA MET A 140 3.54 -17.92 -6.70
C MET A 140 3.35 -16.41 -6.67
N PHE A 141 2.32 -15.96 -5.97
CA PHE A 141 1.98 -14.55 -5.81
C PHE A 141 2.25 -14.12 -4.37
N VAL A 142 3.10 -13.11 -4.21
CA VAL A 142 3.55 -12.60 -2.91
C VAL A 142 3.40 -11.08 -2.82
N GLU A 143 3.41 -10.58 -1.59
CA GLU A 143 3.48 -9.15 -1.29
C GLU A 143 4.89 -8.83 -0.74
N ASN A 144 5.38 -7.61 -0.96
CA ASN A 144 6.78 -7.23 -0.71
C ASN A 144 7.02 -6.39 0.55
N PHE A 145 5.97 -5.99 1.26
CA PHE A 145 6.10 -5.41 2.58
C PHE A 145 6.44 -6.48 3.63
N GLU A 146 5.77 -7.64 3.58
CA GLU A 146 6.13 -8.82 4.38
C GLU A 146 6.91 -9.84 3.54
N THR A 147 8.24 -9.85 3.70
CA THR A 147 9.15 -10.47 2.73
C THR A 147 9.37 -11.98 2.90
N CYS A 148 8.77 -12.62 3.92
CA CYS A 148 8.91 -14.07 4.12
C CYS A 148 8.43 -14.88 2.90
N GLY A 149 7.32 -14.46 2.27
CA GLY A 149 6.79 -15.10 1.06
C GLY A 149 7.75 -15.00 -0.13
N VAL A 150 8.39 -13.84 -0.30
CA VAL A 150 9.43 -13.62 -1.32
C VAL A 150 10.58 -14.60 -1.10
N ALA A 151 11.13 -14.65 0.12
CA ALA A 151 12.21 -15.57 0.45
C ALA A 151 11.79 -17.04 0.21
N LEU A 152 10.61 -17.44 0.68
CA LEU A 152 10.09 -18.80 0.54
C LEU A 152 9.97 -19.26 -0.92
N SER A 153 9.68 -18.34 -1.86
CA SER A 153 9.54 -18.67 -3.27
C SER A 153 10.78 -19.35 -3.87
N HIS A 154 11.98 -19.01 -3.40
CA HIS A 154 13.23 -19.62 -3.85
C HIS A 154 13.36 -21.10 -3.43
N LEU A 155 12.73 -21.50 -2.31
CA LEU A 155 12.64 -22.91 -1.89
C LEU A 155 11.54 -23.66 -2.61
N ILE A 156 10.39 -23.02 -2.85
CA ILE A 156 9.22 -23.63 -3.49
C ILE A 156 9.46 -23.84 -4.99
N LYS A 157 10.21 -22.92 -5.63
CA LYS A 157 10.55 -22.95 -7.06
C LYS A 157 9.33 -23.04 -7.97
N PRO A 158 8.40 -22.06 -7.90
CA PRO A 158 7.31 -21.95 -8.87
C PRO A 158 7.87 -21.66 -10.28
N ASN A 159 7.09 -21.91 -11.34
CA ASN A 159 7.52 -21.54 -12.71
C ASN A 159 7.69 -20.01 -12.84
N ALA A 160 6.80 -19.23 -12.20
CA ALA A 160 6.91 -17.79 -12.10
C ALA A 160 6.66 -17.26 -10.69
N LEU A 161 7.45 -16.26 -10.30
CA LEU A 161 7.18 -15.42 -9.14
C LEU A 161 6.51 -14.12 -9.59
N ILE A 162 5.42 -13.75 -8.92
CA ILE A 162 4.77 -12.46 -9.06
C ILE A 162 4.80 -11.75 -7.71
N THR A 163 5.29 -10.52 -7.73
CA THR A 163 5.41 -9.64 -6.55
C THR A 163 4.30 -8.60 -6.53
N SER A 164 4.08 -7.98 -5.38
CA SER A 164 3.09 -6.91 -5.29
C SER A 164 3.36 -5.94 -4.15
N SER A 165 2.77 -4.75 -4.29
CA SER A 165 2.64 -3.76 -3.23
C SER A 165 1.15 -3.50 -2.99
N SER A 166 0.74 -3.65 -1.72
CA SER A 166 -0.64 -3.43 -1.27
C SER A 166 -1.06 -1.95 -1.22
N SER A 167 -0.12 -1.04 -1.51
CA SER A 167 -0.33 0.40 -1.67
C SER A 167 0.48 0.90 -2.88
N PHE A 168 0.94 2.15 -2.86
CA PHE A 168 2.04 2.58 -3.73
C PHE A 168 3.37 1.96 -3.24
N PRO A 169 4.40 1.85 -4.11
CA PRO A 169 5.69 1.29 -3.72
C PRO A 169 6.33 2.07 -2.56
N LEU A 170 6.70 1.35 -1.50
CA LEU A 170 7.32 1.92 -0.31
C LEU A 170 8.85 1.72 -0.31
N ALA A 171 9.60 2.82 -0.40
CA ALA A 171 11.06 2.90 -0.28
C ALA A 171 11.83 1.72 -0.92
N TYR A 172 12.17 0.69 -0.13
CA TYR A 172 12.85 -0.53 -0.58
C TYR A 172 12.17 -1.20 -1.79
N GLU A 173 10.84 -1.14 -1.87
CA GLU A 173 10.07 -1.70 -2.97
C GLU A 173 10.44 -1.08 -4.32
N TYR A 174 10.82 0.21 -4.37
CA TYR A 174 11.30 0.81 -5.62
C TYR A 174 12.52 0.05 -6.16
N GLY A 175 13.53 -0.18 -5.31
CA GLY A 175 14.72 -0.96 -5.68
C GLY A 175 14.39 -2.43 -5.98
N GLU A 176 13.56 -3.07 -5.16
CA GLU A 176 13.14 -4.46 -5.35
C GLU A 176 12.34 -4.67 -6.65
N PHE A 177 11.61 -3.65 -7.11
CA PHE A 177 10.87 -3.66 -8.38
C PHE A 177 11.65 -3.04 -9.53
N GLY A 178 12.82 -2.45 -9.26
CA GLY A 178 13.73 -1.90 -10.26
C GLY A 178 13.29 -0.53 -10.79
N MET A 179 12.38 0.12 -10.06
CA MET A 179 11.93 1.47 -10.31
C MET A 179 12.83 2.47 -9.60
N GLU A 180 12.94 3.67 -10.15
CA GLU A 180 13.66 4.76 -9.50
C GLU A 180 12.74 5.52 -8.53
N SER A 181 13.22 5.74 -7.30
CA SER A 181 12.50 6.58 -6.33
C SER A 181 12.67 8.06 -6.70
N ALA A 182 11.65 8.63 -7.35
CA ALA A 182 11.66 9.99 -7.86
C ALA A 182 11.33 11.06 -6.80
N LEU A 183 12.07 11.07 -5.68
CA LEU A 183 11.77 11.87 -4.47
C LEU A 183 11.78 13.40 -4.65
N SER A 184 12.25 13.91 -5.79
CA SER A 184 12.18 15.33 -6.10
C SER A 184 10.78 15.80 -6.49
N TYR A 185 9.91 14.90 -6.95
CA TYR A 185 8.55 15.20 -7.41
C TYR A 185 7.48 14.15 -7.07
N ASN A 186 7.86 13.00 -6.52
CA ASN A 186 6.94 12.01 -5.97
C ASN A 186 6.96 12.10 -4.42
N PRO A 187 5.82 12.36 -3.76
CA PRO A 187 5.78 12.40 -2.31
C PRO A 187 6.08 11.03 -1.69
N SER A 188 6.85 11.04 -0.60
CA SER A 188 7.11 9.88 0.24
C SER A 188 5.89 9.58 1.13
N TRP A 189 5.93 8.46 1.85
CA TRP A 189 4.77 7.81 2.46
C TRP A 189 3.96 8.67 3.45
N MET A 190 4.62 9.55 4.20
CA MET A 190 3.97 10.42 5.18
C MET A 190 3.77 11.86 4.67
N VAL A 191 4.04 12.16 3.40
CA VAL A 191 3.98 13.52 2.86
C VAL A 191 2.66 13.77 2.12
N PRO A 192 1.71 14.53 2.71
CA PRO A 192 0.44 14.81 2.06
C PRO A 192 0.56 15.87 0.95
N ARG A 193 1.54 16.77 1.04
CA ARG A 193 1.75 17.82 0.05
C ARG A 193 3.23 18.02 -0.23
N LEU A 194 3.60 17.86 -1.49
CA LEU A 194 4.93 18.15 -1.99
C LEU A 194 4.87 19.37 -2.89
N ASP A 195 5.52 20.46 -2.49
CA ASP A 195 5.81 21.59 -3.35
C ASP A 195 7.20 21.42 -3.95
N VAL A 196 7.24 21.06 -5.23
CA VAL A 196 8.48 20.79 -5.98
C VAL A 196 9.36 22.03 -6.13
N HIS A 197 8.79 23.23 -5.98
CA HIS A 197 9.53 24.50 -6.05
C HIS A 197 10.06 24.95 -4.69
N SER A 198 9.61 24.33 -3.59
CA SER A 198 10.09 24.61 -2.23
C SER A 198 11.20 23.64 -1.82
N MET A 199 12.39 24.18 -1.57
CA MET A 199 13.51 23.39 -1.04
C MET A 199 13.18 22.77 0.32
N ALA A 200 12.45 23.49 1.18
CA ALA A 200 12.02 22.98 2.49
C ALA A 200 11.03 21.83 2.34
N SER A 201 10.08 21.91 1.39
CA SER A 201 9.14 20.81 1.13
C SER A 201 9.87 19.57 0.60
N ARG A 202 10.80 19.74 -0.35
CA ARG A 202 11.63 18.63 -0.85
C ARG A 202 12.53 18.04 0.23
N PHE A 203 13.08 18.85 1.14
CA PHE A 203 13.84 18.35 2.29
C PHE A 203 13.00 17.45 3.19
N TRP A 204 11.79 17.88 3.55
CA TRP A 204 10.89 17.05 4.36
C TRP A 204 10.47 15.76 3.64
N ASN A 205 10.41 15.79 2.31
CA ASN A 205 10.18 14.58 1.51
C ASN A 205 11.34 13.58 1.61
N LEU A 206 12.58 14.06 1.52
CA LEU A 206 13.76 13.23 1.72
C LEU A 206 13.88 12.72 3.16
N TYR A 207 13.52 13.56 4.14
CA TYR A 207 13.49 13.17 5.55
C TYR A 207 12.48 12.03 5.79
N ALA A 208 11.27 12.17 5.26
CA ALA A 208 10.23 11.13 5.35
C ALA A 208 10.69 9.79 4.75
N GLU A 209 11.38 9.83 3.61
CA GLU A 209 11.93 8.63 2.98
C GLU A 209 13.06 8.01 3.84
N ALA A 210 14.01 8.84 4.30
CA ALA A 210 15.10 8.38 5.14
C ALA A 210 14.56 7.74 6.44
N LEU A 211 13.53 8.36 7.04
CA LEU A 211 12.86 7.83 8.21
C LEU A 211 12.21 6.47 7.93
N PHE A 212 11.58 6.27 6.76
CA PHE A 212 11.09 4.94 6.37
C PHE A 212 12.22 3.90 6.35
N LEU A 213 13.33 4.22 5.67
CA LEU A 213 14.46 3.32 5.56
C LEU A 213 15.06 2.98 6.93
N LEU A 214 15.16 3.97 7.83
CA LEU A 214 15.60 3.79 9.21
C LEU A 214 14.63 2.90 10.00
N THR A 215 13.33 3.18 9.93
CA THR A 215 12.27 2.40 10.59
C THR A 215 12.32 0.93 10.16
N TRP A 216 12.49 0.67 8.87
CA TRP A 216 12.40 -0.67 8.30
C TRP A 216 13.77 -1.30 7.97
N HIS A 217 14.87 -0.78 8.50
CA HIS A 217 16.24 -1.15 8.10
C HIS A 217 16.55 -2.66 8.23
N GLU A 218 15.97 -3.32 9.24
CA GLU A 218 16.21 -4.74 9.50
C GLU A 218 15.23 -5.69 8.81
N SER A 219 14.15 -5.17 8.20
CA SER A 219 13.06 -6.00 7.67
C SER A 219 13.53 -7.05 6.65
N ARG A 220 14.36 -6.64 5.68
CA ARG A 220 14.89 -7.52 4.63
C ARG A 220 16.05 -8.36 5.15
N ASN A 221 16.90 -7.78 5.99
CA ASN A 221 18.10 -8.43 6.51
C ASN A 221 17.76 -9.57 7.47
N GLN A 222 16.82 -9.37 8.42
CA GLN A 222 16.40 -10.42 9.34
C GLN A 222 15.83 -11.63 8.61
N ILE A 223 14.94 -11.40 7.64
CA ILE A 223 14.40 -12.50 6.82
C ILE A 223 15.51 -13.16 6.02
N THR A 224 16.35 -12.41 5.31
CA THR A 224 17.47 -12.99 4.55
C THR A 224 18.39 -13.83 5.44
N ASN A 225 18.72 -13.35 6.64
CA ASN A 225 19.58 -14.05 7.59
C ASN A 225 18.92 -15.33 8.12
N ILE A 226 17.62 -15.31 8.41
CA ILE A 226 16.87 -16.52 8.81
C ILE A 226 17.02 -17.64 7.77
N PHE A 227 16.88 -17.30 6.49
CA PHE A 227 17.03 -18.29 5.43
C PHE A 227 18.48 -18.70 5.23
N ARG A 228 19.45 -17.79 5.33
CA ARG A 228 20.88 -18.11 5.25
C ARG A 228 21.35 -19.03 6.37
N ASP A 229 20.93 -18.75 7.59
CA ASP A 229 21.26 -19.56 8.76
C ASP A 229 20.75 -21.00 8.62
N ARG A 230 19.60 -21.18 7.96
CA ARG A 230 18.95 -22.49 7.81
C ARG A 230 19.36 -23.26 6.56
N PHE A 231 19.60 -22.57 5.45
CA PHE A 231 19.76 -23.19 4.13
C PHE A 231 21.14 -22.94 3.50
N GLY A 232 21.99 -22.10 4.09
CA GLY A 232 23.33 -21.80 3.60
C GLY A 232 23.57 -20.31 3.37
N ALA A 233 24.81 -19.85 3.59
CA ALA A 233 25.20 -18.45 3.47
C ALA A 233 25.01 -17.87 2.05
N ASP A 234 24.90 -18.73 1.04
CA ASP A 234 24.67 -18.43 -0.37
C ASP A 234 23.18 -18.19 -0.70
N TYR A 235 22.26 -18.32 0.26
CA TYR A 235 20.86 -18.02 0.03
C TYR A 235 20.68 -16.55 -0.45
N PRO A 236 19.93 -16.34 -1.56
CA PRO A 236 19.81 -15.02 -2.18
C PRO A 236 19.06 -14.03 -1.30
N SER A 237 19.37 -12.75 -1.48
CA SER A 237 18.66 -11.68 -0.77
C SER A 237 17.23 -11.48 -1.30
N ILE A 238 16.37 -10.83 -0.51
CA ILE A 238 15.01 -10.44 -0.94
C ILE A 238 15.03 -9.65 -2.27
N THR A 239 15.95 -8.68 -2.38
CA THR A 239 16.12 -7.87 -3.59
C THR A 239 16.51 -8.72 -4.79
N GLU A 240 17.41 -9.67 -4.60
CA GLU A 240 17.87 -10.57 -5.67
C GLU A 240 16.72 -11.47 -6.16
N ILE A 241 15.97 -12.10 -5.24
CA ILE A 241 14.82 -12.93 -5.59
C ILE A 241 13.76 -12.09 -6.32
N SER A 242 13.43 -10.89 -5.80
CA SER A 242 12.46 -9.98 -6.40
C SER A 242 12.88 -9.49 -7.79
N SER A 243 14.19 -9.38 -8.05
CA SER A 243 14.71 -8.95 -9.36
C SER A 243 14.28 -9.88 -10.50
N TYR A 244 14.05 -11.16 -10.21
CA TYR A 244 13.63 -12.20 -11.16
C TYR A 244 12.11 -12.41 -11.23
N ALA A 245 11.30 -11.58 -10.55
CA ALA A 245 9.85 -11.64 -10.68
C ALA A 245 9.41 -11.39 -12.14
N ALA A 246 8.42 -12.14 -12.60
CA ALA A 246 7.86 -12.01 -13.94
C ALA A 246 7.13 -10.67 -14.11
N PHE A 247 6.26 -10.35 -13.14
CA PHE A 247 5.52 -9.10 -13.06
C PHE A 247 5.38 -8.64 -11.61
N THR A 248 5.07 -7.36 -11.45
CA THR A 248 4.76 -6.75 -10.15
C THR A 248 3.45 -6.00 -10.23
N PHE A 249 2.56 -6.27 -9.27
CA PHE A 249 1.26 -5.59 -9.18
C PHE A 249 1.23 -4.53 -8.08
N ILE A 250 0.73 -3.33 -8.40
CA ILE A 250 0.64 -2.21 -7.45
C ILE A 250 -0.83 -1.87 -7.21
N ASN A 251 -1.24 -1.80 -5.94
CA ASN A 251 -2.59 -1.39 -5.56
C ASN A 251 -2.77 0.14 -5.57
N SER A 252 -2.40 0.78 -6.68
CA SER A 252 -2.65 2.21 -6.92
C SER A 252 -3.30 2.44 -8.28
N GLU A 253 -3.87 3.63 -8.49
CA GLU A 253 -4.56 4.01 -9.72
C GLU A 253 -3.86 5.21 -10.37
N PRO A 254 -3.19 5.03 -11.51
CA PRO A 254 -2.46 6.09 -12.21
C PRO A 254 -3.29 7.33 -12.55
N LEU A 255 -4.61 7.19 -12.71
CA LEU A 255 -5.51 8.32 -12.98
C LEU A 255 -5.69 9.28 -11.78
N ILE A 256 -5.32 8.86 -10.58
CA ILE A 256 -5.36 9.70 -9.38
C ILE A 256 -4.03 9.78 -8.64
N ASP A 257 -3.06 8.91 -8.92
CA ASP A 257 -1.76 8.92 -8.26
C ASP A 257 -0.83 10.05 -8.77
N TYR A 258 0.38 10.08 -8.24
CA TYR A 258 1.46 10.93 -8.73
C TYR A 258 2.16 10.25 -9.90
N ALA A 259 2.30 10.97 -11.02
CA ALA A 259 3.04 10.47 -12.16
C ALA A 259 4.52 10.24 -11.76
N THR A 260 4.99 9.01 -11.94
CA THR A 260 6.33 8.56 -11.55
C THR A 260 6.89 7.60 -12.60
N PRO A 261 8.23 7.48 -12.75
CA PRO A 261 8.83 6.47 -13.61
C PRO A 261 8.35 5.07 -13.23
N THR A 262 8.13 4.23 -14.24
CA THR A 262 7.67 2.84 -14.08
C THR A 262 8.29 1.96 -15.17
N LEU A 263 8.12 0.64 -15.03
CA LEU A 263 8.62 -0.35 -16.00
C LEU A 263 7.46 -1.12 -16.64
N ASN A 264 7.71 -1.70 -17.80
CA ASN A 264 6.70 -2.50 -18.51
C ASN A 264 6.25 -3.76 -17.76
N ARG A 265 6.99 -4.21 -16.73
CA ARG A 265 6.59 -5.32 -15.85
C ARG A 265 5.70 -4.92 -14.68
N ILE A 266 5.45 -3.61 -14.51
CA ILE A 266 4.66 -3.06 -13.42
C ILE A 266 3.22 -2.85 -13.90
N HIS A 267 2.27 -3.40 -13.16
CA HIS A 267 0.85 -3.30 -13.50
C HIS A 267 0.02 -2.80 -12.32
N TYR A 268 -0.75 -1.75 -12.58
CA TYR A 268 -1.57 -1.09 -11.58
C TYR A 268 -2.95 -1.74 -11.50
N ILE A 269 -3.31 -2.23 -10.32
CA ILE A 269 -4.57 -2.94 -10.03
C ILE A 269 -5.33 -2.30 -8.86
N GLY A 270 -5.16 -0.98 -8.69
CA GLY A 270 -5.95 -0.19 -7.75
C GLY A 270 -7.45 -0.43 -7.91
N GLY A 271 -8.14 -0.67 -6.80
CA GLY A 271 -9.57 -0.94 -6.78
C GLY A 271 -9.96 -2.40 -7.04
N ILE A 272 -9.03 -3.35 -7.12
CA ILE A 272 -9.34 -4.79 -7.26
C ILE A 272 -10.28 -5.34 -6.17
N GLY A 273 -10.28 -4.72 -4.99
CA GLY A 273 -11.19 -5.06 -3.89
C GLY A 273 -12.59 -4.46 -3.99
N ALA A 274 -12.84 -3.52 -4.91
CA ALA A 274 -14.13 -2.87 -5.07
C ALA A 274 -15.11 -3.79 -5.82
N ARG A 275 -15.88 -4.56 -5.05
CA ARG A 275 -16.84 -5.54 -5.59
C ARG A 275 -18.06 -4.86 -6.22
N GLU A 276 -18.79 -5.61 -7.04
CA GLU A 276 -20.11 -5.16 -7.50
C GLU A 276 -21.01 -4.85 -6.28
N PRO A 277 -21.56 -3.62 -6.20
CA PRO A 277 -22.29 -3.19 -5.02
C PRO A 277 -23.64 -3.89 -4.94
N LYS A 278 -24.05 -4.20 -3.72
CA LYS A 278 -25.38 -4.77 -3.45
C LYS A 278 -26.35 -3.65 -3.06
N LYS A 279 -27.64 -3.87 -3.35
CA LYS A 279 -28.69 -2.96 -2.90
C LYS A 279 -28.76 -2.94 -1.37
N LEU A 280 -28.73 -1.75 -0.79
CA LEU A 280 -28.90 -1.55 0.65
C LEU A 280 -30.33 -1.89 1.07
N VAL A 281 -30.48 -2.47 2.28
CA VAL A 281 -31.76 -2.90 2.85
C VAL A 281 -31.84 -2.52 4.33
N GLY A 282 -33.05 -2.54 4.89
CA GLY A 282 -33.29 -2.35 6.31
C GLY A 282 -32.92 -0.94 6.79
N ASP A 283 -32.22 -0.86 7.92
CA ASP A 283 -31.90 0.42 8.57
C ASP A 283 -31.02 1.33 7.72
N LEU A 284 -30.06 0.79 6.96
CA LEU A 284 -29.19 1.61 6.11
C LEU A 284 -29.97 2.31 5.00
N ASP A 285 -30.90 1.60 4.35
CA ASP A 285 -31.77 2.20 3.32
C ASP A 285 -32.65 3.30 3.92
N ARG A 286 -33.21 3.05 5.12
CA ARG A 286 -33.99 4.04 5.85
C ARG A 286 -33.16 5.27 6.22
N PHE A 287 -31.97 5.09 6.78
CA PHE A 287 -31.12 6.19 7.24
C PHE A 287 -30.70 7.12 6.11
N LEU A 288 -30.36 6.58 4.95
CA LEU A 288 -30.01 7.38 3.77
C LEU A 288 -31.19 8.19 3.22
N SER A 289 -32.42 7.82 3.54
CA SER A 289 -33.64 8.53 3.11
C SER A 289 -34.18 9.53 4.14
N LEU A 290 -33.61 9.61 5.35
CA LEU A 290 -34.12 10.49 6.40
C LEU A 290 -33.95 11.98 6.10
N ARG A 291 -32.93 12.34 5.31
CA ARG A 291 -32.47 13.71 5.11
C ARG A 291 -31.94 13.90 3.68
N PRO A 292 -31.90 15.14 3.16
CA PRO A 292 -31.47 15.40 1.79
C PRO A 292 -29.99 15.09 1.52
N LYS A 293 -29.15 15.11 2.56
CA LYS A 293 -27.73 14.77 2.47
C LYS A 293 -27.37 13.67 3.46
N SER A 294 -26.37 12.88 3.13
CA SER A 294 -25.81 11.90 4.07
C SER A 294 -24.29 11.77 3.95
N VAL A 295 -23.63 11.54 5.08
CA VAL A 295 -22.18 11.44 5.17
C VAL A 295 -21.81 10.17 5.91
N LEU A 296 -20.92 9.39 5.30
CA LEU A 296 -20.30 8.24 5.96
C LEU A 296 -19.03 8.70 6.67
N MET A 297 -18.77 8.20 7.87
CA MET A 297 -17.51 8.39 8.59
C MET A 297 -16.97 7.02 9.03
N SER A 298 -15.75 6.67 8.60
CA SER A 298 -15.11 5.40 8.91
C SER A 298 -13.58 5.50 8.89
N PHE A 299 -12.93 5.15 9.99
CA PHE A 299 -11.46 5.13 10.10
C PHE A 299 -10.83 3.75 9.87
N GLY A 300 -11.57 2.85 9.21
CA GLY A 300 -11.10 1.50 8.90
C GLY A 300 -11.26 0.53 10.07
N THR A 301 -10.44 -0.51 10.09
CA THR A 301 -10.53 -1.61 11.08
C THR A 301 -9.46 -1.54 12.17
N VAL A 302 -8.37 -0.81 11.93
CA VAL A 302 -7.24 -0.69 12.87
C VAL A 302 -7.44 0.52 13.78
N THR A 303 -7.83 1.66 13.21
CA THR A 303 -8.19 2.85 13.99
C THR A 303 -9.65 2.76 14.41
N MET A 304 -9.89 2.26 15.63
CA MET A 304 -11.23 2.12 16.19
C MET A 304 -11.73 3.47 16.71
N ALA A 305 -12.95 3.87 16.34
CA ALA A 305 -13.51 5.15 16.74
C ALA A 305 -13.87 5.20 18.23
N ASN A 306 -14.18 4.05 18.83
CA ASN A 306 -14.49 4.00 20.27
C ASN A 306 -13.27 4.34 21.15
N THR A 307 -12.05 4.15 20.65
CA THR A 307 -10.82 4.47 21.38
C THR A 307 -10.42 5.95 21.26
N MET A 308 -11.09 6.76 20.46
CA MET A 308 -10.78 8.19 20.34
C MET A 308 -10.81 8.91 21.70
N PRO A 309 -9.93 9.91 21.90
CA PRO A 309 -10.02 10.85 23.01
C PRO A 309 -11.43 11.44 23.15
N LEU A 310 -11.87 11.65 24.39
CA LEU A 310 -13.27 12.04 24.66
C LEU A 310 -13.62 13.41 24.07
N ASP A 311 -12.69 14.36 24.16
CA ASP A 311 -12.76 15.69 23.55
C ASP A 311 -12.91 15.63 22.03
N VAL A 312 -12.15 14.78 21.34
CA VAL A 312 -12.30 14.51 19.90
C VAL A 312 -13.69 13.97 19.59
N LYS A 313 -14.15 12.95 20.33
CA LYS A 313 -15.48 12.38 20.15
C LYS A 313 -16.59 13.42 20.37
N GLN A 314 -16.46 14.25 21.40
CA GLN A 314 -17.40 15.34 21.68
C GLN A 314 -17.40 16.41 20.60
N SER A 315 -16.22 16.78 20.07
CA SER A 315 -16.08 17.73 18.97
C SER A 315 -16.81 17.23 17.72
N ILE A 316 -16.61 15.97 17.33
CA ILE A 316 -17.30 15.34 16.20
C ILE A 316 -18.83 15.43 16.37
N VAL A 317 -19.35 15.05 17.54
CA VAL A 317 -20.81 15.08 17.82
C VAL A 317 -21.36 16.51 17.79
N LYS A 318 -20.66 17.47 18.41
CA LYS A 318 -21.03 18.89 18.37
C LYS A 318 -21.05 19.44 16.95
N THR A 319 -20.08 19.06 16.12
CA THR A 319 -20.04 19.45 14.70
C THR A 319 -21.22 18.85 13.95
N PHE A 320 -21.50 17.55 14.11
CA PHE A 320 -22.62 16.90 13.42
C PHE A 320 -23.98 17.50 13.78
N ALA A 321 -24.19 17.88 15.05
CA ALA A 321 -25.42 18.55 15.50
C ALA A 321 -25.68 19.89 14.80
N ARG A 322 -24.65 20.55 14.23
CA ARG A 322 -24.77 21.80 13.48
C ARG A 322 -25.26 21.62 12.04
N PHE A 323 -25.45 20.38 11.57
CA PHE A 323 -25.94 20.06 10.23
C PHE A 323 -27.28 19.30 10.29
N PRO A 324 -28.39 19.94 10.67
CA PRO A 324 -29.68 19.26 10.90
C PRO A 324 -30.24 18.56 9.65
N ASP A 325 -29.82 18.99 8.45
CA ASP A 325 -30.24 18.46 7.14
C ASP A 325 -29.31 17.34 6.60
N VAL A 326 -28.35 16.87 7.41
CA VAL A 326 -27.40 15.82 7.00
C VAL A 326 -27.52 14.62 7.94
N THR A 327 -27.73 13.41 7.40
CA THR A 327 -27.60 12.17 8.17
C THR A 327 -26.15 11.72 8.21
N PHE A 328 -25.56 11.59 9.41
CA PHE A 328 -24.23 11.03 9.59
C PHE A 328 -24.30 9.55 9.97
N LEU A 329 -23.61 8.71 9.20
CA LEU A 329 -23.38 7.30 9.52
C LEU A 329 -21.95 7.16 10.02
N TRP A 330 -21.76 6.91 11.31
CA TRP A 330 -20.43 6.80 11.91
C TRP A 330 -20.13 5.35 12.31
N LYS A 331 -19.03 4.80 11.77
CA LYS A 331 -18.54 3.49 12.20
C LYS A 331 -17.98 3.63 13.61
N TYR A 332 -18.64 2.97 14.57
CA TYR A 332 -18.28 3.02 15.97
C TYR A 332 -18.43 1.63 16.58
N GLU A 333 -17.33 1.08 17.10
CA GLU A 333 -17.21 -0.35 17.43
C GLU A 333 -18.09 -0.78 18.62
N LYS A 334 -18.43 0.16 19.52
CA LYS A 334 -19.20 -0.10 20.75
C LYS A 334 -20.43 0.83 20.88
N PRO A 335 -21.44 0.71 20.00
CA PRO A 335 -22.61 1.61 20.01
C PRO A 335 -23.42 1.58 21.32
N GLU A 336 -23.18 0.60 22.20
CA GLU A 336 -23.80 0.43 23.50
C GLU A 336 -23.10 1.15 24.66
N ASP A 337 -21.93 1.77 24.43
CA ASP A 337 -21.21 2.49 25.48
C ASP A 337 -21.91 3.80 25.90
N ASP A 338 -21.53 4.34 27.06
CA ASP A 338 -22.20 5.51 27.65
C ASP A 338 -22.04 6.76 26.77
N PHE A 339 -20.92 6.90 26.07
CA PHE A 339 -20.70 8.00 25.15
C PHE A 339 -21.64 7.91 23.95
N ALA A 340 -21.73 6.74 23.30
CA ALA A 340 -22.56 6.51 22.13
C ALA A 340 -24.05 6.71 22.47
N LYS A 341 -24.51 6.20 23.61
CA LYS A 341 -25.89 6.43 24.09
C LYS A 341 -26.18 7.93 24.27
N ALA A 342 -25.27 8.67 24.92
CA ALA A 342 -25.43 10.10 25.12
C ALA A 342 -25.40 10.89 23.81
N ALA A 343 -24.51 10.54 22.89
CA ALA A 343 -24.37 11.17 21.58
C ALA A 343 -25.62 10.95 20.70
N LEU A 344 -26.14 9.73 20.66
CA LEU A 344 -27.36 9.39 19.90
C LEU A 344 -28.61 10.08 20.49
N ALA A 345 -28.66 10.26 21.81
CA ALA A 345 -29.75 10.99 22.46
C ALA A 345 -29.72 12.50 22.18
N SER A 346 -28.53 13.10 22.06
CA SER A 346 -28.37 14.54 21.85
C SER A 346 -28.33 14.97 20.38
N THR A 347 -28.06 14.03 19.45
CA THR A 347 -27.79 14.32 18.04
C THR A 347 -28.68 13.47 17.12
N PRO A 348 -29.92 13.92 16.82
CA PRO A 348 -30.92 13.14 16.07
C PRO A 348 -30.55 12.80 14.62
N ASN A 349 -29.49 13.42 14.10
CA ASN A 349 -28.99 13.22 12.76
C ASN A 349 -27.76 12.30 12.69
N LEU A 350 -27.37 11.70 13.81
CA LEU A 350 -26.28 10.75 13.91
C LEU A 350 -26.80 9.32 14.07
N GLN A 351 -26.18 8.38 13.35
CA GLN A 351 -26.34 6.95 13.52
C GLN A 351 -24.96 6.32 13.75
N MET A 352 -24.82 5.46 14.75
CA MET A 352 -23.57 4.77 15.07
C MET A 352 -23.74 3.27 14.83
N LEU A 353 -22.85 2.68 14.03
CA LEU A 353 -22.93 1.27 13.63
C LEU A 353 -21.56 0.58 13.80
N PRO A 354 -21.51 -0.65 14.34
CA PRO A 354 -20.25 -1.37 14.53
C PRO A 354 -19.67 -1.88 13.20
N PHE A 355 -20.52 -2.07 12.19
CA PHE A 355 -20.14 -2.52 10.86
C PHE A 355 -20.98 -1.82 9.79
N MET A 356 -20.36 -1.52 8.65
CA MET A 356 -21.03 -0.91 7.51
C MET A 356 -20.53 -1.54 6.20
N PRO A 357 -21.44 -1.85 5.25
CA PRO A 357 -21.07 -2.28 3.91
C PRO A 357 -20.56 -1.08 3.10
N GLN A 358 -19.32 -0.65 3.38
CA GLN A 358 -18.72 0.58 2.85
C GLN A 358 -18.83 0.68 1.33
N ASN A 359 -18.48 -0.38 0.60
CA ASN A 359 -18.57 -0.42 -0.86
C ASN A 359 -20.00 -0.16 -1.37
N ASP A 360 -21.02 -0.71 -0.70
CA ASP A 360 -22.42 -0.55 -1.07
C ASP A 360 -22.93 0.86 -0.74
N LEU A 361 -22.53 1.40 0.41
CA LEU A 361 -22.84 2.78 0.81
C LEU A 361 -22.21 3.80 -0.14
N LEU A 362 -20.94 3.62 -0.49
CA LEU A 362 -20.23 4.49 -1.44
C LEU A 362 -20.87 4.45 -2.83
N ALA A 363 -21.46 3.32 -3.22
CA ALA A 363 -22.15 3.17 -4.49
C ALA A 363 -23.58 3.76 -4.52
N ASP A 364 -24.18 4.09 -3.37
CA ASP A 364 -25.54 4.64 -3.31
C ASP A 364 -25.54 6.15 -3.59
N ASP A 365 -26.42 6.61 -4.49
CA ASP A 365 -26.49 8.02 -4.91
C ASP A 365 -26.90 8.97 -3.78
N ARG A 366 -27.61 8.47 -2.75
CA ARG A 366 -28.01 9.28 -1.58
C ARG A 366 -26.83 9.60 -0.66
N LEU A 367 -25.73 8.83 -0.74
CA LEU A 367 -24.51 9.16 -0.01
C LEU A 367 -23.82 10.37 -0.64
N THR A 368 -23.70 11.45 0.12
CA THR A 368 -23.16 12.72 -0.36
C THR A 368 -21.64 12.75 -0.32
N ALA A 369 -21.03 12.30 0.78
CA ALA A 369 -19.59 12.35 0.96
C ALA A 369 -19.08 11.30 1.96
N PHE A 370 -17.76 11.10 1.99
CA PHE A 370 -17.10 10.15 2.88
C PHE A 370 -15.96 10.80 3.69
N ILE A 371 -16.05 10.72 5.01
CA ILE A 371 -14.99 11.08 5.94
C ILE A 371 -14.20 9.81 6.27
N THR A 372 -12.90 9.77 5.95
CA THR A 372 -12.12 8.54 6.03
C THR A 372 -10.70 8.75 6.54
N HIS A 373 -10.13 7.69 7.12
CA HIS A 373 -8.69 7.62 7.44
C HIS A 373 -7.76 7.64 6.22
N SER A 374 -8.28 7.60 4.99
CA SER A 374 -7.46 7.63 3.76
C SER A 374 -6.62 6.39 3.50
N GLY A 375 -6.98 5.23 4.08
CA GLY A 375 -6.39 3.95 3.71
C GLY A 375 -6.61 3.65 2.22
N MET A 376 -5.63 3.03 1.55
CA MET A 376 -5.60 2.87 0.10
C MET A 376 -6.88 2.26 -0.48
N ALA A 377 -7.41 1.18 0.11
CA ALA A 377 -8.65 0.55 -0.34
C ALA A 377 -9.86 1.50 -0.27
N SER A 378 -10.05 2.18 0.87
CA SER A 378 -11.13 3.16 1.05
C SER A 378 -11.01 4.30 0.05
N THR A 379 -9.80 4.78 -0.19
CA THR A 379 -9.50 5.84 -1.16
C THR A 379 -9.85 5.41 -2.59
N MET A 380 -9.49 4.18 -2.98
CA MET A 380 -9.82 3.62 -4.30
C MET A 380 -11.34 3.44 -4.47
N GLU A 381 -12.04 2.91 -3.47
CA GLU A 381 -13.50 2.80 -3.51
C GLU A 381 -14.17 4.19 -3.64
N THR A 382 -13.67 5.19 -2.92
CA THR A 382 -14.18 6.57 -2.97
C THR A 382 -14.07 7.16 -4.37
N ALA A 383 -12.88 7.08 -4.97
CA ALA A 383 -12.63 7.56 -6.32
C ALA A 383 -13.45 6.79 -7.37
N LEU A 384 -13.51 5.46 -7.27
CA LEU A 384 -14.25 4.61 -8.19
C LEU A 384 -15.76 4.92 -8.16
N ARG A 385 -16.32 5.21 -6.98
CA ARG A 385 -17.75 5.55 -6.82
C ARG A 385 -18.06 7.03 -7.04
N GLY A 386 -17.06 7.87 -7.28
CA GLY A 386 -17.24 9.28 -7.59
C GLY A 386 -17.81 10.08 -6.42
N LYS A 387 -17.41 9.74 -5.19
CA LYS A 387 -17.78 10.48 -3.99
C LYS A 387 -16.66 11.42 -3.57
N PRO A 388 -16.97 12.67 -3.17
CA PRO A 388 -15.98 13.52 -2.54
C PRO A 388 -15.73 13.06 -1.09
N GLY A 389 -14.60 13.45 -0.50
CA GLY A 389 -14.27 13.07 0.86
C GLY A 389 -13.49 14.07 1.71
N LEU A 390 -13.55 13.86 3.02
CA LEU A 390 -12.62 14.47 3.98
C LEU A 390 -11.61 13.42 4.40
N PHE A 391 -10.35 13.66 4.09
CA PHE A 391 -9.27 12.69 4.22
C PHE A 391 -8.47 13.01 5.47
N ILE A 392 -8.70 12.25 6.54
CA ILE A 392 -8.10 12.46 7.87
C ILE A 392 -7.12 11.32 8.16
N PRO A 393 -5.87 11.39 7.69
CA PRO A 393 -4.92 10.31 7.90
C PRO A 393 -4.58 10.11 9.38
N MET A 394 -4.48 8.85 9.78
CA MET A 394 -4.22 8.43 11.15
C MET A 394 -2.75 8.05 11.36
N MET A 395 -2.15 7.36 10.38
CA MET A 395 -0.77 6.88 10.40
C MET A 395 -0.31 6.43 9.02
N GLY A 396 0.99 6.23 8.83
CA GLY A 396 1.46 5.44 7.69
C GLY A 396 1.29 6.14 6.34
N ASP A 397 1.01 5.32 5.32
CA ASP A 397 0.83 5.71 3.93
C ASP A 397 -0.40 6.61 3.69
N GLN A 398 -1.28 6.70 4.70
CA GLN A 398 -2.54 7.45 4.65
C GLN A 398 -2.33 8.93 4.37
N PHE A 399 -1.23 9.54 4.84
CA PHE A 399 -0.96 10.96 4.58
C PHE A 399 -0.74 11.23 3.09
N ARG A 400 0.10 10.43 2.44
CA ARG A 400 0.30 10.52 0.98
C ARG A 400 -1.00 10.23 0.23
N ASN A 401 -1.78 9.24 0.67
CA ASN A 401 -3.07 8.91 0.04
C ASN A 401 -4.09 10.05 0.17
N ALA A 402 -4.14 10.73 1.31
CA ALA A 402 -4.97 11.92 1.49
C ALA A 402 -4.54 13.07 0.57
N GLY A 403 -3.22 13.28 0.45
CA GLY A 403 -2.61 14.21 -0.47
C GLY A 403 -2.95 13.95 -1.94
N MET A 404 -2.89 12.69 -2.33
CA MET A 404 -3.27 12.21 -3.66
C MET A 404 -4.71 12.60 -3.99
N MET A 405 -5.64 12.39 -3.06
CA MET A 405 -7.06 12.73 -3.26
C MET A 405 -7.31 14.23 -3.31
N GLU A 406 -6.65 15.01 -2.44
CA GLU A 406 -6.73 16.48 -2.44
C GLU A 406 -6.17 17.08 -3.73
N LYS A 407 -5.00 16.62 -4.21
CA LYS A 407 -4.38 17.06 -5.46
C LYS A 407 -5.32 16.90 -6.67
N ASN A 408 -6.07 15.82 -6.70
CA ASN A 408 -7.02 15.53 -7.79
C ASN A 408 -8.40 16.17 -7.55
N GLY A 409 -8.55 16.96 -6.49
CA GLY A 409 -9.75 17.69 -6.17
C GLY A 409 -10.94 16.78 -5.82
N LEU A 410 -10.72 15.58 -5.26
CA LEU A 410 -11.80 14.74 -4.72
C LEU A 410 -12.20 15.14 -3.30
N GLY A 411 -11.65 16.22 -2.76
CA GLY A 411 -11.93 16.69 -1.42
C GLY A 411 -10.71 17.29 -0.78
N LYS A 412 -10.59 17.14 0.54
CA LYS A 412 -9.61 17.89 1.32
C LYS A 412 -8.89 17.04 2.36
N PHE A 413 -7.59 17.27 2.51
CA PHE A 413 -6.82 16.74 3.65
C PHE A 413 -7.22 17.49 4.92
N PHE A 414 -7.44 16.75 6.01
CA PHE A 414 -7.71 17.31 7.32
C PHE A 414 -6.81 16.66 8.36
N ASP A 415 -6.05 17.49 9.07
CA ASP A 415 -5.11 17.01 10.08
C ASP A 415 -5.85 16.45 11.30
N LYS A 416 -5.53 15.23 11.71
CA LYS A 416 -6.15 14.58 12.88
C LYS A 416 -6.00 15.40 14.16
N ARG A 417 -4.94 16.21 14.26
CA ARG A 417 -4.64 17.08 15.42
C ARG A 417 -5.62 18.25 15.57
N ASN A 418 -6.45 18.51 14.57
CA ASN A 418 -7.48 19.56 14.62
C ASN A 418 -8.88 18.98 14.87
N LEU A 419 -9.02 17.68 15.20
CA LEU A 419 -10.34 17.04 15.35
C LEU A 419 -11.09 17.49 16.61
N ASP A 420 -10.37 17.86 17.66
CA ASP A 420 -10.90 18.48 18.88
C ASP A 420 -11.36 19.93 18.66
N GLU A 421 -10.88 20.59 17.59
CA GLU A 421 -11.30 21.92 17.18
C GLU A 421 -12.63 21.91 16.40
N THR A 422 -13.75 21.94 17.13
CA THR A 422 -15.12 21.84 16.58
C THR A 422 -15.41 22.79 15.42
N ASP A 423 -14.96 24.05 15.49
CA ASP A 423 -15.20 25.04 14.43
C ASP A 423 -14.41 24.72 13.16
N LYS A 424 -13.14 24.33 13.27
CA LYS A 424 -12.35 23.90 12.11
C LYS A 424 -12.94 22.66 11.45
N PHE A 425 -13.38 21.68 12.24
CA PHE A 425 -14.01 20.48 11.70
C PHE A 425 -15.36 20.78 11.04
N TYR A 426 -16.15 21.70 11.63
CA TYR A 426 -17.38 22.20 11.03
C TYR A 426 -17.13 22.87 9.67
N ASP A 427 -16.16 23.77 9.59
CA ASP A 427 -15.83 24.48 8.35
C ASP A 427 -15.36 23.50 7.26
N ALA A 428 -14.60 22.47 7.63
CA ALA A 428 -14.16 21.43 6.69
C ALA A 428 -15.31 20.58 6.15
N ILE A 429 -16.27 20.18 6.99
CA ILE A 429 -17.47 19.45 6.54
C ILE A 429 -18.37 20.36 5.70
N LYS A 430 -18.50 21.63 6.08
CA LYS A 430 -19.27 22.61 5.31
C LYS A 430 -18.70 22.78 3.90
N ASP A 431 -17.38 22.99 3.79
CA ASP A 431 -16.69 23.06 2.49
C ASP A 431 -16.91 21.77 1.67
N LEU A 432 -16.75 20.59 2.28
CA LEU A 432 -16.99 19.31 1.62
C LEU A 432 -18.41 19.19 1.04
N LEU A 433 -19.42 19.67 1.76
CA LEU A 433 -20.84 19.53 1.38
C LEU A 433 -21.37 20.64 0.45
N GLU A 434 -20.68 21.77 0.36
CA GLU A 434 -21.10 22.94 -0.43
C GLU A 434 -20.25 23.14 -1.70
N ASN A 435 -18.99 22.73 -1.68
CA ASN A 435 -18.05 22.94 -2.77
C ASN A 435 -18.31 21.96 -3.94
N GLN A 436 -19.01 22.46 -4.95
CA GLN A 436 -19.38 21.69 -6.14
C GLN A 436 -18.19 21.21 -6.98
N SER A 437 -16.99 21.79 -6.81
CA SER A 437 -15.81 21.33 -7.54
C SER A 437 -15.42 19.91 -7.15
N TYR A 438 -15.52 19.56 -5.85
CA TYR A 438 -15.20 18.23 -5.36
C TYR A 438 -16.13 17.17 -5.98
N HIS A 439 -17.43 17.46 -6.04
CA HIS A 439 -18.39 16.54 -6.62
C HIS A 439 -18.19 16.36 -8.13
N LYS A 440 -17.99 17.46 -8.87
CA LYS A 440 -17.72 17.42 -10.32
C LYS A 440 -16.45 16.63 -10.64
N ASN A 441 -15.37 16.85 -9.90
CA ASN A 441 -14.11 16.15 -10.08
C ASN A 441 -14.22 14.67 -9.72
N ALA A 442 -14.89 14.33 -8.62
CA ALA A 442 -15.09 12.94 -8.22
C ALA A 442 -15.90 12.16 -9.29
N LEU A 443 -16.98 12.74 -9.82
CA LEU A 443 -17.74 12.14 -10.92
C LEU A 443 -16.91 12.01 -12.20
N HIS A 444 -16.11 13.02 -12.53
CA HIS A 444 -15.23 12.99 -13.70
C HIS A 444 -14.20 11.85 -13.60
N ILE A 445 -13.52 11.74 -12.46
CA ILE A 445 -12.53 10.69 -12.20
C ILE A 445 -13.17 9.31 -12.18
N SER A 446 -14.31 9.15 -11.52
CA SER A 446 -15.08 7.88 -11.57
C SER A 446 -15.41 7.49 -13.01
N ALA A 447 -15.84 8.45 -13.85
CA ALA A 447 -16.12 8.19 -15.26
C ALA A 447 -14.88 7.78 -16.06
N MET A 448 -13.71 8.38 -15.77
CA MET A 448 -12.44 7.97 -16.38
C MET A 448 -12.05 6.54 -15.96
N MET A 449 -12.10 6.25 -14.65
CA MET A 449 -11.77 4.93 -14.12
C MET A 449 -12.68 3.83 -14.68
N LYS A 450 -14.00 4.08 -14.79
CA LYS A 450 -14.96 3.16 -15.39
C LYS A 450 -14.78 2.95 -16.89
N LYS A 451 -14.21 3.94 -17.60
CA LYS A 451 -13.94 3.88 -19.04
C LYS A 451 -12.56 3.31 -19.39
N LYS A 452 -11.74 2.91 -18.41
CA LYS A 452 -10.47 2.25 -18.67
C LYS A 452 -10.69 1.04 -19.60
N PRO A 453 -9.78 0.79 -20.55
CA PRO A 453 -9.95 -0.30 -21.53
C PRO A 453 -9.97 -1.68 -20.88
N PHE A 454 -9.33 -1.81 -19.72
CA PHE A 454 -9.27 -3.04 -18.93
C PHE A 454 -9.49 -2.73 -17.46
N SER A 455 -10.25 -3.58 -16.80
CA SER A 455 -10.41 -3.57 -15.35
C SER A 455 -9.15 -4.08 -14.65
N ALA A 456 -8.98 -3.74 -13.37
CA ALA A 456 -7.89 -4.25 -12.55
C ALA A 456 -7.84 -5.79 -12.51
N LYS A 457 -9.01 -6.44 -12.45
CA LYS A 457 -9.14 -7.90 -12.48
C LYS A 457 -8.68 -8.49 -13.81
N GLU A 458 -9.09 -7.92 -14.95
CA GLU A 458 -8.66 -8.41 -16.26
C GLU A 458 -7.15 -8.26 -16.50
N ILE A 459 -6.58 -7.11 -16.09
CA ILE A 459 -5.14 -6.89 -16.14
C ILE A 459 -4.44 -7.98 -15.32
N MET A 460 -4.85 -8.17 -14.06
CA MET A 460 -4.24 -9.15 -13.18
C MET A 460 -4.32 -10.57 -13.76
N ILE A 461 -5.50 -11.04 -14.18
CA ILE A 461 -5.68 -12.41 -14.70
C ILE A 461 -4.76 -12.63 -15.91
N LYS A 462 -4.79 -11.75 -16.90
CA LYS A 462 -4.01 -11.93 -18.15
C LYS A 462 -2.51 -11.99 -17.92
N TYR A 463 -1.98 -11.15 -17.04
CA TYR A 463 -0.55 -11.17 -16.72
C TYR A 463 -0.15 -12.36 -15.84
N VAL A 464 -1.04 -12.83 -14.96
CA VAL A 464 -0.82 -14.06 -14.19
C VAL A 464 -0.80 -15.27 -15.12
N GLU A 465 -1.76 -15.39 -16.04
CA GLU A 465 -1.80 -16.46 -17.04
C GLU A 465 -0.58 -16.43 -17.96
N PHE A 466 -0.17 -15.25 -18.42
CA PHE A 466 1.04 -15.09 -19.22
C PHE A 466 2.29 -15.56 -18.45
N ALA A 467 2.43 -15.16 -17.17
CA ALA A 467 3.55 -15.59 -16.35
C ALA A 467 3.52 -17.10 -16.08
N ALA A 468 2.35 -17.69 -15.89
CA ALA A 468 2.19 -19.13 -15.73
C ALA A 468 2.66 -19.91 -16.97
N GLU A 469 2.37 -19.39 -18.17
CA GLU A 469 2.73 -20.02 -19.44
C GLU A 469 4.21 -19.83 -19.80
N PHE A 470 4.75 -18.61 -19.62
CA PHE A 470 6.06 -18.23 -20.17
C PHE A 470 7.15 -17.95 -19.14
N GLY A 471 6.81 -17.84 -17.86
CA GLY A 471 7.75 -17.46 -16.82
C GLY A 471 8.23 -16.01 -16.91
N PRO A 472 9.30 -15.65 -16.18
CA PRO A 472 9.89 -14.31 -16.24
C PRO A 472 10.63 -14.07 -17.56
N SER A 473 10.49 -12.86 -18.11
CA SER A 473 11.22 -12.42 -19.30
C SER A 473 12.52 -11.67 -18.93
N PRO A 474 13.70 -12.09 -19.41
CA PRO A 474 14.95 -11.35 -19.19
C PRO A 474 14.91 -9.91 -19.72
N SER A 475 14.15 -9.65 -20.79
CA SER A 475 14.00 -8.31 -21.37
C SER A 475 13.21 -7.34 -20.47
N LEU A 476 12.46 -7.87 -19.51
CA LEU A 476 11.71 -7.08 -18.54
C LEU A 476 12.47 -6.87 -17.22
N ARG A 477 13.62 -7.52 -17.02
CA ARG A 477 14.48 -7.32 -15.85
C ARG A 477 15.45 -6.16 -16.12
N PRO A 478 15.39 -5.06 -15.34
CA PRO A 478 16.34 -3.96 -15.45
C PRO A 478 17.79 -4.38 -15.33
N LEU A 479 18.65 -3.82 -16.19
CA LEU A 479 20.10 -4.01 -16.12
C LEU A 479 20.72 -3.39 -14.87
N SER A 480 20.01 -2.46 -14.22
CA SER A 480 20.46 -1.84 -12.96
C SER A 480 20.74 -2.84 -11.85
N TYR A 481 20.12 -4.03 -11.89
CA TYR A 481 20.40 -5.10 -10.93
C TYR A 481 21.78 -5.74 -11.08
N ASP A 482 22.38 -5.65 -12.27
CA ASP A 482 23.68 -6.24 -12.56
C ASP A 482 24.81 -5.20 -12.43
N MET A 483 24.48 -3.98 -11.98
CA MET A 483 25.42 -2.87 -11.81
C MET A 483 25.89 -2.75 -10.37
N THR A 484 27.16 -2.41 -10.19
CA THR A 484 27.65 -1.93 -8.89
C THR A 484 27.09 -0.53 -8.61
N TRP A 485 27.04 -0.16 -7.33
CA TRP A 485 26.64 1.20 -6.93
C TRP A 485 27.48 2.29 -7.64
N ILE A 486 28.77 2.03 -7.89
CA ILE A 486 29.68 2.97 -8.57
C ILE A 486 29.20 3.21 -10.01
N ALA A 487 28.94 2.13 -10.77
CA ALA A 487 28.50 2.23 -12.15
C ALA A 487 27.06 2.78 -12.25
N TYR A 488 26.17 2.38 -11.34
CA TYR A 488 24.76 2.82 -11.33
C TYR A 488 24.65 4.35 -11.24
N TYR A 489 25.45 4.98 -10.36
CA TYR A 489 25.48 6.44 -10.21
C TYR A 489 26.50 7.13 -11.10
N ASN A 490 27.17 6.40 -12.01
CA ASN A 490 28.27 6.91 -12.85
C ASN A 490 29.37 7.63 -12.05
N ALA A 491 29.61 7.19 -10.80
CA ALA A 491 30.53 7.85 -9.89
C ALA A 491 31.98 7.79 -10.40
N ASP A 492 32.35 6.68 -11.04
CA ASP A 492 33.62 6.50 -11.76
C ASP A 492 33.81 7.54 -12.88
N ILE A 493 32.78 7.79 -13.69
CA ILE A 493 32.81 8.80 -14.76
C ILE A 493 32.95 10.21 -14.17
N PHE A 494 32.16 10.56 -13.14
CA PHE A 494 32.27 11.87 -12.50
C PHE A 494 33.64 12.10 -11.85
N LEU A 495 34.19 11.09 -11.16
CA LEU A 495 35.51 11.15 -10.56
C LEU A 495 36.61 11.31 -11.62
N ALA A 496 36.53 10.59 -12.73
CA ALA A 496 37.47 10.73 -13.84
C ALA A 496 37.41 12.14 -14.46
N PHE A 497 36.20 12.69 -14.63
CA PHE A 497 36.00 14.05 -15.13
C PHE A 497 36.57 15.12 -14.18
N ILE A 498 36.29 15.02 -12.87
CA ILE A 498 36.84 15.92 -11.85
C ILE A 498 38.37 15.86 -11.84
N ALA A 499 38.94 14.66 -11.88
CA ALA A 499 40.39 14.48 -11.93
C ALA A 499 41.01 15.14 -13.18
N ALA A 500 40.37 15.01 -14.35
CA ALA A 500 40.81 15.65 -15.58
C ALA A 500 40.77 17.18 -15.51
N VAL A 501 39.72 17.76 -14.92
CA VAL A 501 39.61 19.21 -14.70
C VAL A 501 40.68 19.72 -13.73
N LEU A 502 40.89 19.02 -12.61
CA LEU A 502 41.92 19.39 -11.63
C LEU A 502 43.33 19.32 -12.22
N LEU A 503 43.64 18.27 -13.00
CA LEU A 503 44.92 18.13 -13.69
C LEU A 503 45.13 19.24 -14.71
N SER A 504 44.11 19.55 -15.51
CA SER A 504 44.18 20.63 -16.51
C SER A 504 44.41 21.99 -15.85
N THR A 505 43.70 22.27 -14.76
CA THR A 505 43.84 23.51 -13.98
C THR A 505 45.23 23.62 -13.36
N TYR A 506 45.75 22.52 -12.82
CA TYR A 506 47.12 22.44 -12.30
C TYR A 506 48.16 22.71 -13.40
N VAL A 507 48.04 22.09 -14.57
CA VAL A 507 48.95 22.30 -15.69
C VAL A 507 48.93 23.75 -16.16
N ILE A 508 47.74 24.34 -16.35
CA ILE A 508 47.59 25.76 -16.71
C ILE A 508 48.24 26.66 -15.66
N PHE A 509 47.98 26.42 -14.38
CA PHE A 509 48.59 27.17 -13.28
C PHE A 509 50.13 27.08 -13.32
N ARG A 510 50.70 25.90 -13.58
CA ARG A 510 52.15 25.70 -13.71
C ARG A 510 52.72 26.44 -14.92
N ILE A 511 52.06 26.38 -16.07
CA ILE A 511 52.47 27.10 -17.29
C ILE A 511 52.46 28.61 -17.03
N LEU A 512 51.36 29.15 -16.49
CA LEU A 512 51.24 30.58 -16.16
C LEU A 512 52.28 31.02 -15.13
N SER A 513 52.53 30.21 -14.10
CA SER A 513 53.58 30.48 -13.10
C SER A 513 54.98 30.49 -13.73
N CYS A 514 55.25 29.59 -14.67
CA CYS A 514 56.50 29.57 -15.44
C CYS A 514 56.64 30.82 -16.32
N LEU A 515 55.60 31.19 -17.06
CA LEU A 515 55.58 32.40 -17.91
C LEU A 515 55.80 33.67 -17.07
N PHE A 516 55.12 33.78 -15.93
CA PHE A 516 55.29 34.91 -15.01
C PHE A 516 56.73 35.02 -14.48
N ARG A 517 57.33 33.89 -14.06
CA ARG A 517 58.75 33.87 -13.64
C ARG A 517 59.68 34.31 -14.77
N MET A 518 59.45 33.86 -16.00
CA MET A 518 60.25 34.27 -17.16
C MET A 518 60.14 35.79 -17.42
N THR A 519 58.94 36.38 -17.34
CA THR A 519 58.77 37.83 -17.49
C THR A 519 59.51 38.64 -16.41
N PHE A 520 59.53 38.18 -15.15
CA PHE A 520 60.26 38.86 -14.08
C PHE A 520 61.79 38.73 -14.18
N VAL A 521 62.30 37.62 -14.73
CA VAL A 521 63.74 37.47 -15.00
C VAL A 521 64.18 38.42 -16.13
N VAL A 522 63.35 38.60 -17.16
CA VAL A 522 63.65 39.53 -18.27
C VAL A 522 63.58 41.00 -17.84
N VAL A 523 62.65 41.37 -16.95
CA VAL A 523 62.56 42.74 -16.40
C VAL A 523 63.72 43.09 -15.47
N LYS A 524 64.35 42.12 -14.79
CA LYS A 524 65.55 42.35 -13.97
C LYS A 524 66.87 42.37 -14.75
N ALA A 525 66.87 41.87 -16.00
CA ALA A 525 68.05 41.77 -16.86
C ALA A 525 68.19 42.94 -17.86
N LYS A 526 67.22 43.87 -17.87
CA LYS A 526 67.33 45.20 -18.48
C LYS A 526 67.52 46.22 -17.37
#